data_AF-A0A939ISU7-F1
#
_entry.id   AF-A0A939ISU7-F1
#
_cell.length_a   1.000
_cell.length_b   1.000
_cell.length_c   1.000
_cell.angle_alpha   90.00
_cell.angle_beta   90.00
_cell.angle_gamma   90.00
#
_symmetry.space_group_name_H-M   'P 1'
#
loop_
_entity.id
_entity.type
_entity.pdbx_description
1 polymer ?
#
loop_
_entity_poly.entity_id
_entity_poly.type
_entity_poly.pdbx_seq_one_letter_code
_entity_poly.pdbx_strand_id
1 'polypeptide(L)'
;MTSCTQPSRQQGAVILISVVLLLIIVLAVTLYTGRVKVLEQKVLLNEQNYRIGFSAAEAGLMRVLGLLSEEPAWNGAAVVDDLDTNATYTVSGVRQEVPRQSSTVTVVSLTSQGQSPDGLGTVTIQEQALLYSVLANPPDAPLIVAGGLNVGGNFEVTANPNGGGTGVPLSIWTDMAVDMNNGSGTTCGLHESQTGTCSSDAYSEKGFKGLDIVDDDPGFPPDLMEYLFNVPEAEWPQLRADADLRLNSCAGLGPASVGLIWVDGNCSVNANTIIGSLANPVILIVTDGDITMNGGAELNGILFSFRKPTTVNPFEINMIGGARVNGVVASNHPVGHANGTYNAVYDADVLSSIEEHDAFRRVGRIPGSWRDF
;
A
#
# COMPACT_ATOMS: atom_id res chain seq x y z
N MET A 1 -91.28 -79.84 15.17
CA MET A 1 -90.53 -78.66 15.67
C MET A 1 -89.22 -78.61 14.91
N THR A 2 -89.06 -77.56 14.12
CA THR A 2 -87.94 -77.27 13.22
C THR A 2 -86.74 -76.77 14.01
N SER A 3 -85.56 -77.37 13.85
CA SER A 3 -84.30 -76.84 14.35
C SER A 3 -83.46 -76.28 13.19
N CYS A 4 -83.40 -74.95 13.09
CA CYS A 4 -82.48 -74.23 12.22
C CYS A 4 -81.03 -74.42 12.68
N THR A 5 -80.16 -74.86 11.78
CA THR A 5 -78.70 -74.80 11.95
C THR A 5 -78.19 -73.40 11.56
N GLN A 6 -77.44 -72.76 12.45
CA GLN A 6 -76.81 -71.45 12.22
C GLN A 6 -75.67 -71.55 11.18
N PRO A 7 -75.45 -70.52 10.34
CA PRO A 7 -74.31 -70.49 9.44
C PRO A 7 -73.01 -70.23 10.22
N SER A 8 -71.93 -70.90 9.83
CA SER A 8 -70.60 -70.67 10.39
C SER A 8 -70.09 -69.27 10.04
N ARG A 9 -69.68 -68.51 11.06
CA ARG A 9 -69.01 -67.20 10.88
C ARG A 9 -67.63 -67.42 10.28
N GLN A 10 -67.41 -66.94 9.06
CA GLN A 10 -66.10 -66.99 8.38
C GLN A 10 -65.08 -66.09 9.09
N GLN A 11 -64.15 -66.68 9.86
CA GLN A 11 -63.04 -65.99 10.54
C GLN A 11 -61.87 -65.63 9.60
N GLY A 12 -61.74 -66.29 8.44
CA GLY A 12 -60.65 -66.08 7.49
C GLY A 12 -60.67 -64.71 6.78
N ALA A 13 -61.85 -64.16 6.49
CA ALA A 13 -61.99 -62.86 5.83
C ALA A 13 -61.51 -61.68 6.73
N VAL A 14 -61.72 -61.79 8.05
CA VAL A 14 -61.30 -60.77 9.03
C VAL A 14 -59.77 -60.72 9.15
N ILE A 15 -59.10 -61.88 9.16
CA ILE A 15 -57.64 -61.97 9.21
C ILE A 15 -57.03 -61.35 7.94
N LEU A 16 -57.58 -61.67 6.76
CA LEU A 16 -57.10 -61.12 5.50
C LEU A 16 -57.26 -59.59 5.42
N ILE A 17 -58.39 -59.05 5.86
CA ILE A 17 -58.61 -57.58 5.95
C ILE A 17 -57.59 -56.94 6.91
N SER A 18 -57.36 -57.54 8.09
CA SER A 18 -56.41 -56.99 9.06
C SER A 18 -54.96 -57.01 8.56
N VAL A 19 -54.54 -58.08 7.86
CA VAL A 19 -53.21 -58.19 7.25
C VAL A 19 -53.04 -57.21 6.09
N VAL A 20 -54.05 -57.06 5.24
CA VAL A 20 -54.03 -56.09 4.13
C VAL A 20 -53.95 -54.66 4.67
N LEU A 21 -54.71 -54.34 5.72
CA LEU A 21 -54.69 -53.01 6.34
C LEU A 21 -53.33 -52.71 6.99
N LEU A 22 -52.72 -53.70 7.66
CA LEU A 22 -51.35 -53.58 8.18
C LEU A 22 -50.32 -53.36 7.05
N LEU A 23 -50.41 -54.10 5.95
CA LEU A 23 -49.52 -53.92 4.79
C LEU A 23 -49.67 -52.53 4.17
N ILE A 24 -50.90 -52.01 4.05
CA ILE A 24 -51.15 -50.65 3.56
C ILE A 24 -50.50 -49.61 4.49
N ILE A 25 -50.62 -49.77 5.81
CA ILE A 25 -50.00 -48.86 6.78
C ILE A 25 -48.46 -48.90 6.67
N VAL A 26 -47.86 -50.08 6.63
CA VAL A 26 -46.40 -50.22 6.48
C VAL A 26 -45.92 -49.61 5.15
N LEU A 27 -46.65 -49.84 4.06
CA LEU A 27 -46.35 -49.22 2.76
C LEU A 27 -46.43 -47.69 2.83
N ALA A 28 -47.46 -47.15 3.49
CA ALA A 28 -47.61 -45.71 3.67
C ALA A 28 -46.46 -45.10 4.49
N VAL A 29 -46.07 -45.73 5.60
CA VAL A 29 -44.96 -45.27 6.47
C VAL A 29 -43.62 -45.33 5.74
N THR A 30 -43.36 -46.41 5.00
CA THR A 30 -42.12 -46.57 4.22
C THR A 30 -42.03 -45.54 3.09
N LEU A 31 -43.12 -45.30 2.35
CA LEU A 31 -43.20 -44.25 1.33
C LEU A 31 -42.97 -42.85 1.92
N TYR A 32 -43.59 -42.56 3.08
CA TYR A 32 -43.41 -41.29 3.78
C TYR A 32 -41.96 -41.09 4.22
N THR A 33 -41.37 -42.10 4.86
CA THR A 33 -39.96 -42.07 5.32
C THR A 33 -39.00 -41.88 4.14
N GLY A 34 -39.24 -42.56 3.02
CA GLY A 34 -38.46 -42.37 1.79
C GLY A 34 -38.52 -40.94 1.26
N ARG A 35 -39.71 -40.31 1.25
CA ARG A 35 -39.85 -38.90 0.86
C ARG A 35 -39.10 -37.95 1.79
N VAL A 36 -39.20 -38.14 3.11
CA VAL A 36 -38.49 -37.32 4.10
C VAL A 36 -36.99 -37.45 3.92
N LYS A 37 -36.47 -38.67 3.74
CA LYS A 37 -35.03 -38.91 3.54
C LYS A 37 -34.50 -38.27 2.27
N VAL A 38 -35.25 -38.31 1.17
CA VAL A 38 -34.87 -37.63 -0.07
C VAL A 38 -34.84 -36.11 0.11
N LEU A 39 -35.79 -35.54 0.87
CA LEU A 39 -35.78 -34.11 1.18
C LEU A 39 -34.57 -33.73 2.04
N GLU A 40 -34.28 -34.49 3.12
CA GLU A 40 -33.09 -34.30 3.95
C GLU A 40 -31.81 -34.36 3.12
N GLN A 41 -31.68 -35.37 2.26
CA GLN A 41 -30.50 -35.53 1.41
C GLN A 41 -30.32 -34.36 0.43
N LYS A 42 -31.40 -33.84 -0.15
CA LYS A 42 -31.33 -32.68 -1.05
C LYS A 42 -30.92 -31.40 -0.32
N VAL A 43 -31.46 -31.17 0.87
CA VAL A 43 -31.08 -30.03 1.70
C VAL A 43 -29.60 -30.12 2.09
N LEU A 44 -29.14 -31.30 2.52
CA LEU A 44 -27.75 -31.53 2.87
C LEU A 44 -26.79 -31.33 1.68
N LEU A 45 -27.15 -31.83 0.49
CA LEU A 45 -26.32 -31.64 -0.70
C LEU A 45 -26.26 -30.16 -1.13
N ASN A 46 -27.39 -29.46 -1.10
CA ASN A 46 -27.42 -28.03 -1.41
C ASN A 46 -26.58 -27.22 -0.41
N GLU A 47 -26.68 -27.52 0.88
CA GLU A 47 -25.87 -26.90 1.94
C GLU A 47 -24.37 -27.17 1.73
N GLN A 48 -24.01 -28.41 1.39
CA GLN A 48 -22.62 -28.78 1.09
C GLN A 48 -22.10 -28.04 -0.14
N ASN A 49 -22.87 -28.02 -1.23
CA ASN A 49 -22.50 -27.35 -2.48
C ASN A 49 -22.37 -25.83 -2.28
N TYR A 50 -23.25 -25.22 -1.49
CA TYR A 50 -23.15 -23.81 -1.11
C TYR A 50 -21.85 -23.54 -0.34
N ARG A 51 -21.53 -24.36 0.69
CA ARG A 51 -20.28 -24.19 1.46
C ARG A 51 -19.02 -24.33 0.61
N ILE A 52 -19.02 -25.28 -0.33
CA ILE A 52 -17.89 -25.48 -1.25
C ILE A 52 -17.78 -24.29 -2.21
N GLY A 53 -18.90 -23.85 -2.79
CA GLY A 53 -18.94 -22.67 -3.66
C GLY A 53 -18.49 -21.40 -2.93
N PHE A 54 -18.93 -21.19 -1.69
CA PHE A 54 -18.49 -20.07 -0.85
C PHE A 54 -16.99 -20.12 -0.58
N SER A 55 -16.46 -21.29 -0.19
CA SER A 55 -15.02 -21.47 -0.01
C SER A 55 -14.22 -21.20 -1.28
N ALA A 56 -14.75 -21.58 -2.45
CA ALA A 56 -14.10 -21.32 -3.74
C ALA A 56 -14.13 -19.82 -4.08
N ALA A 57 -15.25 -19.14 -3.82
CA ALA A 57 -15.38 -17.71 -4.03
C ALA A 57 -14.38 -16.93 -3.14
N GLU A 58 -14.27 -17.28 -1.86
CA GLU A 58 -13.29 -16.68 -0.93
C GLU A 58 -11.84 -16.91 -1.39
N ALA A 59 -11.52 -18.13 -1.87
CA ALA A 59 -10.19 -18.43 -2.40
C ALA A 59 -9.86 -17.54 -3.62
N GLY A 60 -10.80 -17.39 -4.55
CA GLY A 60 -10.64 -16.52 -5.71
C GLY A 60 -10.46 -15.05 -5.31
N LEU A 61 -11.23 -14.57 -4.33
CA LEU A 61 -11.13 -13.19 -3.85
C LEU A 61 -9.75 -12.91 -3.25
N MET A 62 -9.25 -13.83 -2.40
CA MET A 62 -7.92 -13.73 -1.82
C MET A 62 -6.81 -13.80 -2.89
N ARG A 63 -6.97 -14.64 -3.91
CA ARG A 63 -6.03 -14.72 -5.04
C ARG A 63 -5.91 -13.40 -5.79
N VAL A 64 -7.04 -12.72 -6.04
CA VAL A 64 -7.05 -11.43 -6.75
C VAL A 64 -6.60 -10.28 -5.87
N LEU A 65 -6.85 -10.30 -4.56
CA LEU A 65 -6.24 -9.34 -3.63
C LEU A 65 -4.71 -9.45 -3.62
N GLY A 66 -4.18 -10.68 -3.67
CA GLY A 66 -2.75 -10.93 -3.86
C GLY A 66 -2.26 -10.41 -5.22
N LEU A 67 -2.97 -10.70 -6.31
CA LEU A 67 -2.66 -10.17 -7.64
C LEU A 67 -2.61 -8.65 -7.66
N LEU A 68 -3.60 -7.97 -7.07
CA LEU A 68 -3.63 -6.51 -6.98
C LEU A 68 -2.43 -5.93 -6.21
N SER A 69 -1.87 -6.70 -5.28
CA SER A 69 -0.71 -6.27 -4.49
C SER A 69 0.58 -6.38 -5.31
N GLU A 70 0.66 -7.33 -6.24
CA GLU A 70 1.80 -7.51 -7.16
C GLU A 70 1.66 -6.64 -8.43
N GLU A 71 0.44 -6.49 -8.94
CA GLU A 71 0.08 -5.76 -10.16
C GLU A 71 -1.03 -4.72 -9.86
N PRO A 72 -0.69 -3.57 -9.23
CA PRO A 72 -1.66 -2.51 -8.90
C PRO A 72 -2.40 -1.95 -10.13
N ALA A 73 -1.86 -2.09 -11.33
CA ALA A 73 -2.47 -1.69 -12.59
C ALA A 73 -3.44 -2.74 -13.20
N TRP A 74 -3.69 -3.88 -12.55
CA TRP A 74 -4.60 -4.91 -13.06
C TRP A 74 -5.97 -4.33 -13.48
N ASN A 75 -6.33 -4.53 -14.74
CA ASN A 75 -7.47 -3.84 -15.37
C ASN A 75 -8.84 -4.41 -15.01
N GLY A 76 -8.92 -5.41 -14.13
CA GLY A 76 -10.17 -6.08 -13.76
C GLY A 76 -10.54 -7.28 -14.62
N ALA A 77 -9.68 -7.70 -15.55
CA ALA A 77 -9.91 -8.87 -16.39
C ALA A 77 -10.18 -10.14 -15.58
N ALA A 78 -11.11 -10.97 -16.05
CA ALA A 78 -11.55 -12.15 -15.31
C ALA A 78 -10.39 -13.13 -15.04
N VAL A 79 -10.22 -13.51 -13.78
CA VAL A 79 -9.29 -14.55 -13.33
C VAL A 79 -10.11 -15.79 -13.00
N VAL A 80 -9.82 -16.89 -13.68
CA VAL A 80 -10.53 -18.17 -13.53
C VAL A 80 -9.51 -19.24 -13.13
N ASP A 81 -9.83 -20.04 -12.13
CA ASP A 81 -8.98 -21.14 -11.70
C ASP A 81 -9.80 -22.28 -11.06
N ASP A 82 -9.17 -23.45 -11.01
CA ASP A 82 -9.71 -24.67 -10.41
C ASP A 82 -8.96 -24.96 -9.11
N LEU A 83 -9.71 -25.30 -8.05
CA LEU A 83 -9.14 -25.79 -6.80
C LEU A 83 -8.91 -27.30 -6.87
N ASP A 84 -8.04 -27.83 -5.99
CA ASP A 84 -7.78 -29.28 -5.86
C ASP A 84 -9.05 -30.12 -5.62
N THR A 85 -10.14 -29.48 -5.21
CA THR A 85 -11.46 -30.11 -4.97
C THR A 85 -12.33 -30.18 -6.23
N ASN A 86 -11.83 -29.73 -7.39
CA ASN A 86 -12.57 -29.46 -8.63
C ASN A 86 -13.66 -28.38 -8.51
N ALA A 87 -13.70 -27.65 -7.39
CA ALA A 87 -14.47 -26.42 -7.31
C ALA A 87 -13.75 -25.34 -8.10
N THR A 88 -14.49 -24.44 -8.74
CA THR A 88 -13.91 -23.40 -9.58
C THR A 88 -14.26 -22.03 -9.03
N TYR A 89 -13.48 -21.02 -9.38
CA TYR A 89 -13.86 -19.63 -9.14
C TYR A 89 -13.63 -18.78 -10.38
N THR A 90 -14.37 -17.68 -10.47
CA THR A 90 -14.17 -16.61 -11.43
C THR A 90 -14.23 -15.29 -10.70
N VAL A 91 -13.17 -14.49 -10.76
CA VAL A 91 -13.11 -13.18 -10.14
C VAL A 91 -12.93 -12.11 -11.20
N SER A 92 -13.68 -11.02 -11.09
CA SER A 92 -13.56 -9.84 -11.96
C SER A 92 -13.51 -8.57 -11.11
N GLY A 93 -12.90 -7.53 -11.67
CA GLY A 93 -12.73 -6.24 -10.99
C GLY A 93 -13.34 -5.10 -11.79
N VAL A 94 -13.94 -4.13 -11.10
CA VAL A 94 -14.33 -2.84 -11.69
C VAL A 94 -13.60 -1.74 -10.94
N ARG A 95 -12.77 -0.98 -11.66
CA ARG A 95 -12.03 0.16 -11.11
C ARG A 95 -12.88 1.42 -11.18
N GLN A 96 -12.86 2.20 -10.11
CA GLN A 96 -13.54 3.48 -10.02
C GLN A 96 -12.64 4.49 -9.31
N GLU A 97 -12.45 5.65 -9.92
CA GLU A 97 -11.85 6.79 -9.23
C GLU A 97 -12.88 7.45 -8.33
N VAL A 98 -12.51 7.64 -7.07
CA VAL A 98 -13.38 8.24 -6.06
C VAL A 98 -12.69 9.49 -5.52
N PRO A 99 -13.34 10.67 -5.61
CA PRO A 99 -12.80 11.88 -5.03
C PRO A 99 -12.84 11.82 -3.49
N ARG A 100 -11.76 12.21 -2.85
CA ARG A 100 -11.50 12.18 -1.41
C ARG A 100 -10.92 13.53 -0.98
N GLN A 101 -11.81 14.50 -0.73
CA GLN A 101 -11.45 15.88 -0.36
C GLN A 101 -10.41 16.50 -1.30
N SER A 102 -9.13 16.40 -0.95
CA SER A 102 -7.97 16.95 -1.67
C SER A 102 -7.29 15.98 -2.64
N SER A 103 -7.67 14.69 -2.68
CA SER A 103 -7.08 13.71 -3.60
C SER A 103 -8.12 12.82 -4.29
N THR A 104 -7.71 12.07 -5.30
CA THR A 104 -8.49 10.99 -5.91
C THR A 104 -7.88 9.66 -5.51
N VAL A 105 -8.72 8.69 -5.15
CA VAL A 105 -8.28 7.33 -4.83
C VAL A 105 -8.92 6.34 -5.78
N THR A 106 -8.21 5.27 -6.12
CA THR A 106 -8.79 4.22 -6.96
C THR A 106 -9.38 3.14 -6.07
N VAL A 107 -10.67 2.87 -6.24
CA VAL A 107 -11.38 1.75 -5.60
C VAL A 107 -11.62 0.66 -6.65
N VAL A 108 -11.28 -0.58 -6.31
CA VAL A 108 -11.53 -1.76 -7.14
C VAL A 108 -12.61 -2.60 -6.48
N SER A 109 -13.78 -2.68 -7.11
CA SER A 109 -14.85 -3.59 -6.67
C SER A 109 -14.61 -4.96 -7.27
N LEU A 110 -14.27 -5.93 -6.42
CA LEU A 110 -14.00 -7.31 -6.77
C LEU A 110 -15.27 -8.14 -6.61
N THR A 111 -15.67 -8.84 -7.66
CA THR A 111 -16.78 -9.80 -7.63
C THR A 111 -16.21 -11.18 -7.89
N SER A 112 -16.31 -12.06 -6.90
CA SER A 112 -15.85 -13.45 -6.97
C SER A 112 -17.04 -14.39 -6.99
N GLN A 113 -17.13 -15.22 -8.02
CA GLN A 113 -18.12 -16.26 -8.16
C GLN A 113 -17.45 -17.62 -7.99
N GLY A 114 -17.82 -18.36 -6.95
CA GLY A 114 -17.36 -19.73 -6.70
C GLY A 114 -18.43 -20.75 -7.11
N GLN A 115 -17.99 -21.87 -7.67
CA GLN A 115 -18.85 -22.93 -8.16
C GLN A 115 -18.46 -24.28 -7.56
N SER A 116 -19.45 -25.06 -7.11
CA SER A 116 -19.24 -26.43 -6.64
C SER A 116 -18.77 -27.34 -7.79
N PRO A 117 -18.12 -28.49 -7.49
CA PRO A 117 -17.57 -29.39 -8.51
C PRO A 117 -18.60 -29.95 -9.51
N ASP A 118 -19.87 -30.02 -9.10
CA ASP A 118 -20.98 -30.46 -9.95
C ASP A 118 -21.61 -29.32 -10.76
N GLY A 119 -21.15 -28.09 -10.59
CA GLY A 119 -21.65 -26.91 -11.27
C GLY A 119 -22.99 -26.37 -10.74
N LEU A 120 -23.60 -27.02 -9.75
CA LEU A 120 -24.98 -26.75 -9.32
C LEU A 120 -25.09 -25.72 -8.19
N GLY A 121 -24.08 -25.62 -7.34
CA GLY A 121 -23.97 -24.59 -6.32
C GLY A 121 -23.10 -23.46 -6.83
N THR A 122 -23.68 -22.26 -6.94
CA THR A 122 -22.94 -21.04 -7.29
C THR A 122 -23.13 -20.02 -6.18
N VAL A 123 -22.03 -19.45 -5.70
CA VAL A 123 -22.01 -18.43 -4.66
C VAL A 123 -21.27 -17.22 -5.21
N THR A 124 -21.80 -16.02 -4.98
CA THR A 124 -21.17 -14.78 -5.43
C THR A 124 -20.91 -13.90 -4.22
N ILE A 125 -19.65 -13.57 -3.99
CA ILE A 125 -19.23 -12.61 -2.98
C ILE A 125 -18.64 -11.37 -3.65
N GLN A 126 -18.70 -10.25 -2.97
CA GLN A 126 -18.12 -8.99 -3.42
C GLN A 126 -17.35 -8.34 -2.28
N GLU A 127 -16.19 -7.75 -2.59
CA GLU A 127 -15.43 -6.90 -1.67
C GLU A 127 -14.79 -5.75 -2.45
N GLN A 128 -14.52 -4.63 -1.78
CA GLN A 128 -13.81 -3.50 -2.37
C GLN A 128 -12.39 -3.39 -1.81
N ALA A 129 -11.45 -3.14 -2.71
CA ALA A 129 -10.07 -2.77 -2.39
C ALA A 129 -9.81 -1.31 -2.73
N LEU A 130 -9.01 -0.64 -1.92
CA LEU A 130 -8.50 0.71 -2.10
C LEU A 130 -7.05 0.61 -2.58
N LEU A 131 -6.74 1.30 -3.67
CA LEU A 131 -5.37 1.54 -4.11
C LEU A 131 -4.97 2.94 -3.68
N TYR A 132 -3.88 3.04 -2.93
CA TYR A 132 -3.32 4.29 -2.42
C TYR A 132 -1.80 4.31 -2.65
N SER A 133 -1.21 5.51 -2.76
CA SER A 133 0.24 5.66 -2.83
C SER A 133 0.84 5.57 -1.41
N VAL A 134 2.01 4.96 -1.29
CA VAL A 134 2.79 4.95 -0.05
C VAL A 134 3.27 6.36 0.31
N LEU A 135 3.48 7.23 -0.70
CA LEU A 135 3.71 8.65 -0.50
C LEU A 135 2.34 9.35 -0.44
N ALA A 136 1.93 9.73 0.77
CA ALA A 136 0.63 10.34 1.03
C ALA A 136 0.61 11.82 0.65
N ASN A 137 1.64 12.57 1.04
CA ASN A 137 1.81 13.98 0.70
C ASN A 137 3.19 14.19 0.08
N PRO A 138 3.26 14.43 -1.24
CA PRO A 138 4.48 14.85 -1.91
C PRO A 138 5.03 16.14 -1.27
N PRO A 139 6.32 16.18 -0.91
CA PRO A 139 6.95 17.39 -0.36
C PRO A 139 6.87 18.61 -1.29
N ASP A 140 6.46 19.75 -0.74
CA ASP A 140 6.47 21.04 -1.48
C ASP A 140 7.86 21.70 -1.51
N ALA A 141 8.77 21.27 -0.63
CA ALA A 141 10.15 21.74 -0.58
C ALA A 141 11.15 20.60 -0.87
N PRO A 142 12.23 20.85 -1.61
CA PRO A 142 13.29 19.88 -1.86
C PRO A 142 14.13 19.56 -0.62
N LEU A 143 14.16 20.42 0.40
CA LEU A 143 14.76 20.13 1.70
C LEU A 143 13.74 20.36 2.83
N ILE A 144 13.40 19.30 3.55
CA ILE A 144 12.48 19.34 4.71
C ILE A 144 13.19 18.76 5.92
N VAL A 145 13.25 19.51 7.03
CA VAL A 145 13.96 19.06 8.24
C VAL A 145 13.13 19.39 9.48
N ALA A 146 12.72 18.35 10.21
CA ALA A 146 12.23 18.52 11.58
C ALA A 146 13.43 18.64 12.51
N GLY A 147 13.46 19.62 13.40
CA GLY A 147 14.63 19.89 14.23
C GLY A 147 15.40 21.16 13.89
N GLY A 148 15.04 21.84 12.80
CA GLY A 148 15.82 22.96 12.24
C GLY A 148 17.11 22.51 11.56
N LEU A 149 17.74 23.45 10.85
CA LEU A 149 18.98 23.23 10.11
C LEU A 149 20.07 24.16 10.66
N ASN A 150 21.04 23.57 11.36
CA ASN A 150 22.23 24.32 11.74
C ASN A 150 23.25 24.23 10.60
N VAL A 151 23.51 25.34 9.91
CA VAL A 151 24.37 25.34 8.73
C VAL A 151 25.82 25.38 9.20
N GLY A 152 26.40 24.25 9.60
CA GLY A 152 27.84 24.14 9.86
C GLY A 152 28.66 24.01 8.57
N GLY A 153 28.09 23.33 7.58
CA GLY A 153 28.76 22.95 6.33
C GLY A 153 28.38 23.80 5.12
N ASN A 154 28.59 23.23 3.93
CA ASN A 154 28.16 23.80 2.66
C ASN A 154 26.84 23.14 2.23
N PHE A 155 25.90 23.89 1.66
CA PHE A 155 24.79 23.24 0.96
C PHE A 155 24.41 24.02 -0.28
N GLU A 156 23.79 23.31 -1.21
CA GLU A 156 23.15 23.91 -2.38
C GLU A 156 21.74 23.31 -2.50
N VAL A 157 20.71 24.14 -2.50
CA VAL A 157 19.32 23.69 -2.66
C VAL A 157 18.66 24.42 -3.82
N THR A 158 18.22 23.67 -4.81
CA THR A 158 17.48 24.21 -5.95
C THR A 158 16.00 24.21 -5.63
N ALA A 159 15.41 25.40 -5.50
CA ALA A 159 14.05 25.61 -5.04
C ALA A 159 12.99 24.90 -5.91
N ASN A 160 11.91 24.44 -5.27
CA ASN A 160 10.65 24.22 -5.97
C ASN A 160 10.08 25.58 -6.38
N PRO A 161 9.96 25.92 -7.67
CA PRO A 161 9.49 27.23 -8.11
C PRO A 161 8.04 27.55 -7.73
N ASN A 162 7.26 26.55 -7.30
CA ASN A 162 5.86 26.70 -6.89
C ASN A 162 5.57 26.17 -5.48
N GLY A 163 6.59 25.90 -4.65
CA GLY A 163 6.38 25.24 -3.36
C GLY A 163 5.67 26.11 -2.32
N GLY A 164 5.76 27.43 -2.42
CA GLY A 164 4.96 28.37 -1.61
C GLY A 164 3.62 28.77 -2.25
N GLY A 165 3.22 28.07 -3.33
CA GLY A 165 2.16 28.48 -4.25
C GLY A 165 2.71 28.93 -5.61
N THR A 166 1.82 29.15 -6.58
CA THR A 166 2.22 29.45 -7.97
C THR A 166 3.17 30.66 -8.05
N GLY A 167 4.39 30.42 -8.53
CA GLY A 167 5.45 31.42 -8.69
C GLY A 167 6.14 31.84 -7.39
N VAL A 168 5.91 31.12 -6.28
CA VAL A 168 6.58 31.36 -5.00
C VAL A 168 7.58 30.22 -4.77
N PRO A 169 8.90 30.48 -4.95
CA PRO A 169 9.90 29.45 -4.75
C PRO A 169 10.00 29.05 -3.28
N LEU A 170 10.14 27.75 -3.02
CA LEU A 170 10.40 27.19 -1.70
C LEU A 170 11.56 26.21 -1.78
N SER A 171 12.62 26.49 -1.03
CA SER A 171 13.84 25.69 -0.97
C SER A 171 13.88 24.82 0.28
N ILE A 172 13.58 25.43 1.43
CA ILE A 172 13.74 24.78 2.73
C ILE A 172 12.48 24.99 3.57
N TRP A 173 11.99 23.92 4.20
CA TRP A 173 10.88 23.98 5.15
C TRP A 173 11.22 23.26 6.47
N THR A 174 11.12 23.97 7.59
CA THR A 174 11.50 23.46 8.92
C THR A 174 10.61 24.03 10.04
N ASP A 175 10.48 23.27 11.13
CA ASP A 175 9.80 23.69 12.37
C ASP A 175 10.62 24.64 13.25
N MET A 176 11.95 24.66 13.08
CA MET A 176 12.88 25.50 13.83
C MET A 176 13.80 26.28 12.89
N ALA A 177 14.39 27.35 13.41
CA ALA A 177 15.27 28.26 12.69
C ALA A 177 16.34 27.59 11.81
N VAL A 178 16.59 28.20 10.65
CA VAL A 178 17.72 27.90 9.75
C VAL A 178 18.80 28.96 9.92
N ASP A 179 19.97 28.58 10.41
CA ASP A 179 21.07 29.53 10.68
C ASP A 179 22.01 29.71 9.47
N MET A 180 21.76 30.74 8.66
CA MET A 180 22.59 31.08 7.49
C MET A 180 23.89 31.85 7.82
N ASN A 181 24.23 32.09 9.09
CA ASN A 181 25.37 32.96 9.43
C ASN A 181 26.72 32.23 9.49
N ASN A 182 26.72 30.95 9.86
CA ASN A 182 27.94 30.23 10.22
C ASN A 182 28.54 29.45 9.03
N GLY A 183 27.73 28.69 8.29
CA GLY A 183 28.17 27.89 7.14
C GLY A 183 28.14 28.65 5.80
N SER A 184 28.12 27.91 4.70
CA SER A 184 28.16 28.44 3.33
C SER A 184 27.00 27.94 2.46
N GLY A 185 25.82 27.79 3.06
CA GLY A 185 24.61 27.40 2.35
C GLY A 185 24.20 28.40 1.27
N THR A 186 23.71 27.88 0.14
CA THR A 186 23.15 28.66 -0.96
C THR A 186 21.85 28.00 -1.44
N THR A 187 20.84 28.81 -1.77
CA THR A 187 19.64 28.35 -2.47
C THR A 187 19.45 29.16 -3.75
N CYS A 188 18.85 28.57 -4.78
CA CYS A 188 18.63 29.25 -6.07
C CYS A 188 17.51 28.59 -6.88
N GLY A 189 17.16 29.19 -8.02
CA GLY A 189 16.24 28.60 -8.97
C GLY A 189 16.86 27.47 -9.81
N LEU A 190 16.00 26.73 -10.51
CA LEU A 190 16.41 25.62 -11.37
C LEU A 190 17.33 26.05 -12.52
N HIS A 191 17.11 27.24 -13.08
CA HIS A 191 17.94 27.75 -14.17
C HIS A 191 19.37 27.98 -13.70
N GLU A 192 19.53 28.66 -12.55
CA GLU A 192 20.82 29.01 -11.96
C GLU A 192 21.60 27.77 -11.52
N SER A 193 20.91 26.74 -11.01
CA SER A 193 21.51 25.44 -10.71
C SER A 193 22.04 24.76 -11.99
N GLN A 194 21.27 24.76 -13.08
CA GLN A 194 21.66 24.13 -14.34
C GLN A 194 22.82 24.84 -15.06
N THR A 195 22.92 26.15 -14.94
CA THR A 195 23.99 26.97 -15.53
C THR A 195 25.22 27.12 -14.63
N GLY A 196 25.15 26.64 -13.38
CA GLY A 196 26.23 26.75 -12.39
C GLY A 196 26.39 28.17 -11.84
N THR A 197 25.33 28.98 -11.86
CA THR A 197 25.30 30.36 -11.35
C THR A 197 24.55 30.49 -10.02
N CYS A 198 24.28 29.37 -9.33
CA CYS A 198 23.57 29.35 -8.05
C CYS A 198 24.18 30.31 -7.01
N SER A 199 25.52 30.37 -6.91
CA SER A 199 26.21 31.26 -5.98
C SER A 199 26.27 32.73 -6.42
N SER A 200 25.97 33.07 -7.67
CA SER A 200 25.93 34.47 -8.12
C SER A 200 24.53 35.08 -8.09
N ASP A 201 23.51 34.25 -8.27
CA ASP A 201 22.10 34.64 -8.35
C ASP A 201 21.28 33.86 -7.31
N ALA A 202 21.77 33.88 -6.06
CA ALA A 202 21.17 33.15 -4.95
C ALA A 202 19.87 33.78 -4.45
N TYR A 203 18.92 32.95 -4.02
CA TYR A 203 17.76 33.39 -3.24
C TYR A 203 18.11 33.58 -1.77
N SER A 204 18.87 32.63 -1.21
CA SER A 204 19.46 32.71 0.12
C SER A 204 20.93 32.31 0.06
N GLU A 205 21.78 32.98 0.83
CA GLU A 205 23.22 32.72 0.89
C GLU A 205 23.78 33.03 2.29
N LYS A 206 25.08 32.83 2.50
CA LYS A 206 25.71 33.12 3.79
C LYS A 206 25.42 34.56 4.25
N GLY A 207 24.82 34.69 5.43
CA GLY A 207 24.47 35.97 6.04
C GLY A 207 23.20 36.63 5.45
N PHE A 208 22.53 35.99 4.49
CA PHE A 208 21.29 36.48 3.90
C PHE A 208 20.26 35.34 3.75
N LYS A 209 19.20 35.40 4.56
CA LYS A 209 18.05 34.49 4.47
C LYS A 209 16.93 35.17 3.66
N GLY A 210 16.63 34.61 2.49
CA GLY A 210 15.55 34.99 1.60
C GLY A 210 14.18 34.46 2.04
N LEU A 211 13.16 34.72 1.23
CA LEU A 211 11.77 34.27 1.47
C LEU A 211 11.51 32.83 1.01
N ASP A 212 12.49 32.20 0.34
CA ASP A 212 12.42 30.82 -0.11
C ASP A 212 12.71 29.80 1.00
N ILE A 213 13.05 30.28 2.20
CA ILE A 213 13.24 29.47 3.40
C ILE A 213 12.07 29.76 4.35
N VAL A 214 11.30 28.73 4.66
CA VAL A 214 10.21 28.77 5.64
C VAL A 214 10.69 28.03 6.89
N ASP A 215 11.16 28.78 7.87
CA ASP A 215 11.65 28.28 9.16
C ASP A 215 10.82 28.81 10.33
N ASP A 216 10.99 28.20 11.51
CA ASP A 216 10.16 28.48 12.69
C ASP A 216 8.65 28.39 12.39
N ASP A 217 8.25 27.53 11.44
CA ASP A 217 6.87 27.48 10.94
C ASP A 217 5.96 26.65 11.85
N PRO A 218 4.92 27.26 12.47
CA PRO A 218 3.93 26.52 13.25
C PRO A 218 3.08 25.56 12.41
N GLY A 219 3.08 25.73 11.08
CA GLY A 219 2.43 24.84 10.12
C GLY A 219 3.22 23.57 9.80
N PHE A 220 4.47 23.46 10.23
CA PHE A 220 5.29 22.27 10.03
C PHE A 220 4.65 21.06 10.72
N PRO A 221 4.56 19.89 10.06
CA PRO A 221 3.92 18.72 10.64
C PRO A 221 4.68 18.22 11.87
N PRO A 222 4.00 17.98 13.01
CA PRO A 222 4.66 17.49 14.23
C PRO A 222 5.24 16.09 14.07
N ASP A 223 4.67 15.28 13.17
CA ASP A 223 5.18 13.98 12.77
C ASP A 223 5.41 13.99 11.26
N LEU A 224 6.68 14.13 10.86
CA LEU A 224 7.05 14.19 9.45
C LEU A 224 6.84 12.85 8.73
N MET A 225 6.99 11.71 9.43
CA MET A 225 6.73 10.40 8.83
C MET A 225 5.23 10.22 8.56
N GLU A 226 4.38 10.62 9.50
CA GLU A 226 2.93 10.60 9.33
C GLU A 226 2.50 11.53 8.18
N TYR A 227 3.08 12.72 8.11
CA TYR A 227 2.80 13.64 7.02
C TYR A 227 3.16 13.05 5.65
N LEU A 228 4.37 12.51 5.49
CA LEU A 228 4.85 12.01 4.21
C LEU A 228 4.19 10.70 3.79
N PHE A 229 4.01 9.76 4.72
CA PHE A 229 3.64 8.37 4.42
C PHE A 229 2.30 7.93 5.01
N ASN A 230 1.61 8.81 5.75
CA ASN A 230 0.38 8.50 6.49
C ASN A 230 0.54 7.30 7.45
N VAL A 231 1.76 7.17 8.03
CA VAL A 231 2.11 6.19 9.05
C VAL A 231 2.72 6.94 10.24
N PRO A 232 2.12 6.90 11.44
CA PRO A 232 2.69 7.54 12.62
C PRO A 232 4.12 7.05 12.91
N GLU A 233 4.99 7.92 13.43
CA GLU A 233 6.38 7.59 13.71
C GLU A 233 6.51 6.41 14.68
N ALA A 234 5.59 6.28 15.64
CA ALA A 234 5.52 5.16 16.57
C ALA A 234 5.22 3.81 15.88
N GLU A 235 4.58 3.87 14.70
CA GLU A 235 4.19 2.72 13.87
C GLU A 235 5.14 2.52 12.68
N TRP A 236 6.34 3.10 12.70
CA TRP A 236 7.39 2.90 11.69
C TRP A 236 7.62 1.42 11.27
N PRO A 237 7.44 0.37 12.13
CA PRO A 237 7.59 -1.00 11.68
C PRO A 237 6.61 -1.40 10.57
N GLN A 238 5.45 -0.72 10.47
CA GLN A 238 4.48 -0.94 9.40
C GLN A 238 5.02 -0.45 8.07
N LEU A 239 5.49 0.81 7.99
CA LEU A 239 6.10 1.35 6.78
C LEU A 239 7.33 0.53 6.35
N ARG A 240 8.14 0.06 7.31
CA ARG A 240 9.26 -0.86 7.03
C ARG A 240 8.79 -2.21 6.49
N ALA A 241 7.66 -2.73 6.98
CA ALA A 241 7.10 -3.98 6.48
C ALA A 241 6.65 -3.85 5.02
N ASP A 242 6.20 -2.66 4.62
CA ASP A 242 5.75 -2.32 3.27
C ASP A 242 6.90 -1.96 2.32
N ALA A 243 8.15 -1.93 2.79
CA ALA A 243 9.32 -1.68 1.95
C ALA A 243 9.56 -2.84 0.97
N ASP A 244 9.73 -2.50 -0.30
CA ASP A 244 10.00 -3.41 -1.42
C ASP A 244 11.38 -4.08 -1.26
N LEU A 245 12.34 -3.34 -0.69
CA LEU A 245 13.69 -3.83 -0.41
C LEU A 245 14.16 -3.38 0.97
N ARG A 246 14.65 -4.32 1.77
CA ARG A 246 15.22 -4.06 3.10
C ARG A 246 16.69 -4.43 3.11
N LEU A 247 17.55 -3.45 3.39
CA LEU A 247 18.99 -3.58 3.37
C LEU A 247 19.60 -3.16 4.71
N ASN A 248 20.85 -3.54 4.94
CA ASN A 248 21.66 -3.03 6.06
C ASN A 248 22.70 -1.99 5.61
N SER A 249 22.72 -1.67 4.31
CA SER A 249 23.58 -0.64 3.71
C SER A 249 23.06 -0.29 2.31
N CYS A 250 23.54 0.81 1.73
CA CYS A 250 23.23 1.21 0.35
C CYS A 250 24.05 0.49 -0.73
N ALA A 251 24.81 -0.56 -0.36
CA ALA A 251 25.56 -1.35 -1.32
C ALA A 251 24.62 -2.11 -2.28
N GLY A 252 24.90 -2.05 -3.58
CA GLY A 252 24.13 -2.76 -4.60
C GLY A 252 22.94 -1.97 -5.17
N LEU A 253 22.66 -0.78 -4.64
CA LEU A 253 21.73 0.16 -5.28
C LEU A 253 22.35 0.73 -6.56
N GLY A 254 21.50 0.99 -7.57
CA GLY A 254 21.93 1.46 -8.87
C GLY A 254 20.78 2.03 -9.72
N PRO A 255 21.01 2.28 -11.02
CA PRO A 255 20.05 3.02 -11.86
C PRO A 255 18.70 2.30 -12.08
N ALA A 256 18.68 0.97 -11.89
CA ALA A 256 17.49 0.13 -12.00
C ALA A 256 16.76 -0.08 -10.67
N SER A 257 17.28 0.45 -9.56
CA SER A 257 16.57 0.41 -8.27
C SER A 257 15.28 1.21 -8.37
N VAL A 258 14.19 0.70 -7.78
CA VAL A 258 12.86 1.31 -7.79
C VAL A 258 12.11 0.95 -6.52
N GLY A 259 11.15 1.79 -6.12
CA GLY A 259 10.24 1.51 -5.01
C GLY A 259 10.71 2.06 -3.66
N LEU A 260 10.07 1.58 -2.60
CA LEU A 260 10.39 1.93 -1.22
C LEU A 260 11.52 1.05 -0.70
N ILE A 261 12.70 1.66 -0.50
CA ILE A 261 13.91 0.98 -0.04
C ILE A 261 14.19 1.41 1.39
N TRP A 262 14.23 0.45 2.31
CA TRP A 262 14.52 0.68 3.71
C TRP A 262 15.92 0.19 4.06
N VAL A 263 16.76 1.06 4.61
CA VAL A 263 18.13 0.74 5.03
C VAL A 263 18.22 0.87 6.54
N ASP A 264 18.55 -0.21 7.23
CA ASP A 264 18.84 -0.19 8.66
C ASP A 264 20.34 0.05 8.89
N GLY A 265 20.69 1.22 9.46
CA GLY A 265 22.05 1.65 9.72
C GLY A 265 22.66 2.50 8.60
N ASN A 266 23.99 2.61 8.61
CA ASN A 266 24.69 3.58 7.75
C ASN A 266 24.55 3.27 6.26
N CYS A 267 24.32 4.32 5.48
CA CYS A 267 24.21 4.30 4.02
C CYS A 267 25.40 5.02 3.39
N SER A 268 26.30 4.27 2.73
CA SER A 268 27.37 4.88 1.93
C SER A 268 27.16 4.56 0.45
N VAL A 269 26.97 5.60 -0.37
CA VAL A 269 26.84 5.51 -1.82
C VAL A 269 28.19 5.83 -2.46
N ASN A 270 28.68 4.91 -3.30
CA ASN A 270 29.99 5.05 -3.95
C ASN A 270 30.00 6.22 -4.95
N ALA A 271 31.19 6.74 -5.24
CA ALA A 271 31.35 7.83 -6.20
C ALA A 271 30.79 7.45 -7.59
N ASN A 272 30.13 8.40 -8.26
CA ASN A 272 29.48 8.25 -9.57
C ASN A 272 28.40 7.15 -9.62
N THR A 273 27.90 6.67 -8.47
CA THR A 273 26.77 5.74 -8.44
C THR A 273 25.48 6.53 -8.57
N ILE A 274 24.67 6.16 -9.55
CA ILE A 274 23.33 6.72 -9.75
C ILE A 274 22.33 5.72 -9.19
N ILE A 275 21.51 6.12 -8.22
CA ILE A 275 20.45 5.32 -7.61
C ILE A 275 19.12 5.78 -8.21
N GLY A 276 18.41 4.82 -8.81
CA GLY A 276 17.16 5.08 -9.52
C GLY A 276 17.35 5.94 -10.78
N SER A 277 16.23 6.28 -11.40
CA SER A 277 16.13 7.13 -12.58
C SER A 277 14.73 7.74 -12.64
N LEU A 278 14.46 8.63 -13.60
CA LEU A 278 13.11 9.14 -13.81
C LEU A 278 12.07 8.03 -14.02
N ALA A 279 12.43 6.96 -14.75
CA ALA A 279 11.52 5.83 -15.00
C ALA A 279 11.48 4.81 -13.86
N ASN A 280 12.48 4.83 -12.96
CA ASN A 280 12.60 3.93 -11.82
C ASN A 280 12.98 4.77 -10.59
N PRO A 281 12.08 5.63 -10.07
CA PRO A 281 12.43 6.49 -8.95
C PRO A 281 12.47 5.68 -7.65
N VAL A 282 13.12 6.24 -6.63
CA VAL A 282 13.34 5.55 -5.34
C VAL A 282 12.89 6.43 -4.17
N ILE A 283 12.16 5.83 -3.22
CA ILE A 283 12.04 6.39 -1.86
C ILE A 283 13.03 5.62 -1.00
N LEU A 284 14.14 6.26 -0.63
CA LEU A 284 15.21 5.67 0.18
C LEU A 284 15.07 6.16 1.63
N ILE A 285 14.62 5.29 2.52
CA ILE A 285 14.58 5.56 3.97
C ILE A 285 15.83 4.97 4.61
N VAL A 286 16.68 5.81 5.19
CA VAL A 286 17.85 5.37 5.96
C VAL A 286 17.56 5.58 7.43
N THR A 287 17.53 4.48 8.17
CA THR A 287 17.06 4.44 9.55
C THR A 287 18.20 4.27 10.53
N ASP A 288 18.28 5.17 11.51
CA ASP A 288 19.29 5.19 12.56
C ASP A 288 20.73 5.02 12.03
N GLY A 289 21.10 5.79 11.00
CA GLY A 289 22.43 5.72 10.41
C GLY A 289 22.81 6.96 9.62
N ASP A 290 24.12 7.18 9.50
CA ASP A 290 24.68 8.27 8.69
C ASP A 290 24.52 7.96 7.20
N ILE A 291 24.23 9.01 6.43
CA ILE A 291 24.17 8.95 4.97
C ILE A 291 25.40 9.64 4.39
N THR A 292 26.19 8.93 3.60
CA THR A 292 27.33 9.48 2.88
C THR A 292 27.18 9.21 1.38
N MET A 293 27.07 10.27 0.59
CA MET A 293 27.10 10.21 -0.87
C MET A 293 28.44 10.75 -1.36
N ASN A 294 29.25 9.89 -1.97
CA ASN A 294 30.58 10.25 -2.46
C ASN A 294 30.52 10.98 -3.81
N GLY A 295 31.63 11.59 -4.23
CA GLY A 295 31.74 12.43 -5.43
C GLY A 295 30.94 11.96 -6.66
N GLY A 296 30.05 12.83 -7.16
CA GLY A 296 29.21 12.56 -8.34
C GLY A 296 28.13 11.48 -8.15
N ALA A 297 27.88 11.00 -6.92
CA ALA A 297 26.76 10.12 -6.65
C ALA A 297 25.43 10.86 -6.81
N GLU A 298 24.45 10.21 -7.41
CA GLU A 298 23.12 10.78 -7.63
C GLU A 298 22.05 9.85 -7.10
N LEU A 299 20.99 10.43 -6.54
CA LEU A 299 19.75 9.70 -6.22
C LEU A 299 18.60 10.41 -6.90
N ASN A 300 17.78 9.66 -7.65
CA ASN A 300 16.57 10.17 -8.28
C ASN A 300 15.36 9.71 -7.45
N GLY A 301 14.82 10.61 -6.63
CA GLY A 301 13.67 10.36 -5.79
C GLY A 301 13.74 11.06 -4.44
N ILE A 302 13.24 10.38 -3.39
CA ILE A 302 13.16 10.93 -2.03
C ILE A 302 14.19 10.23 -1.16
N LEU A 303 15.07 10.99 -0.52
CA LEU A 303 15.96 10.53 0.53
C LEU A 303 15.39 10.95 1.89
N PHE A 304 15.00 9.99 2.72
CA PHE A 304 14.51 10.25 4.07
C PHE A 304 15.47 9.73 5.12
N SER A 305 16.11 10.65 5.85
CA SER A 305 16.93 10.34 7.02
C SER A 305 16.02 10.21 8.24
N PHE A 306 15.79 8.97 8.64
CA PHE A 306 14.84 8.62 9.68
C PHE A 306 15.57 8.20 10.96
N ARG A 307 15.27 8.89 12.06
CA ARG A 307 15.68 8.50 13.42
C ARG A 307 14.46 7.98 14.15
N LYS A 308 14.56 6.76 14.70
CA LYS A 308 13.45 6.17 15.45
C LYS A 308 13.15 6.99 16.71
N PRO A 309 11.90 6.98 17.22
CA PRO A 309 11.49 7.78 18.38
C PRO A 309 12.35 7.59 19.64
N THR A 310 12.89 6.38 19.85
CA THR A 310 13.70 6.02 21.02
C THR A 310 15.19 6.33 20.85
N THR A 311 15.62 6.72 19.65
CA THR A 311 17.02 6.96 19.32
C THR A 311 17.35 8.44 19.50
N VAL A 312 18.45 8.73 20.19
CA VAL A 312 18.92 10.12 20.44
C VAL A 312 20.22 10.46 19.71
N ASN A 313 20.80 9.49 19.01
CA ASN A 313 22.05 9.71 18.28
C ASN A 313 21.87 10.79 17.20
N PRO A 314 22.85 11.68 17.02
CA PRO A 314 22.85 12.66 15.94
C PRO A 314 23.37 11.99 14.67
N PHE A 315 22.45 11.62 13.77
CA PHE A 315 22.82 11.12 12.44
C PHE A 315 22.97 12.28 11.47
N GLU A 316 23.86 12.13 10.51
CA GLU A 316 24.19 13.18 9.54
C GLU A 316 24.02 12.71 8.10
N ILE A 317 23.80 13.68 7.22
CA ILE A 317 23.82 13.48 5.77
C ILE A 317 25.02 14.27 5.23
N ASN A 318 25.82 13.62 4.39
CA ASN A 318 26.99 14.23 3.79
C ASN A 318 27.12 13.86 2.31
N MET A 319 26.92 14.84 1.44
CA MET A 319 26.98 14.76 -0.02
C MET A 319 28.23 15.48 -0.52
N ILE A 320 29.25 14.71 -0.87
CA ILE A 320 30.59 15.24 -1.17
C ILE A 320 30.77 15.32 -2.69
N GLY A 321 31.52 16.33 -3.16
CA GLY A 321 32.10 16.33 -4.50
C GLY A 321 31.08 16.27 -5.64
N GLY A 322 30.02 17.08 -5.56
CA GLY A 322 28.96 17.12 -6.58
C GLY A 322 27.92 16.01 -6.45
N ALA A 323 27.93 15.25 -5.36
CA ALA A 323 26.82 14.35 -5.06
C ALA A 323 25.54 15.15 -4.82
N ARG A 324 24.39 14.62 -5.28
CA ARG A 324 23.09 15.30 -5.21
C ARG A 324 21.91 14.34 -5.16
N VAL A 325 20.80 14.82 -4.64
CA VAL A 325 19.48 14.20 -4.76
C VAL A 325 18.66 15.00 -5.76
N ASN A 326 18.25 14.40 -6.86
CA ASN A 326 17.25 14.96 -7.77
C ASN A 326 15.87 14.52 -7.24
N GLY A 327 15.15 15.45 -6.62
CA GLY A 327 13.92 15.19 -5.87
C GLY A 327 13.95 15.87 -4.51
N VAL A 328 13.81 15.09 -3.43
CA VAL A 328 13.65 15.64 -2.07
C VAL A 328 14.58 14.97 -1.07
N VAL A 329 15.12 15.77 -0.16
CA VAL A 329 15.79 15.33 1.06
C VAL A 329 14.91 15.68 2.26
N ALA A 330 14.51 14.68 3.02
CA ALA A 330 13.72 14.84 4.24
C ALA A 330 14.50 14.30 5.45
N SER A 331 14.28 14.88 6.64
CA SER A 331 14.74 14.32 7.90
C SER A 331 13.79 14.63 9.04
N ASN A 332 13.48 13.61 9.87
CA ASN A 332 12.68 13.80 11.09
C ASN A 332 13.54 14.19 12.31
N HIS A 333 14.79 14.57 12.08
CA HIS A 333 15.69 15.02 13.13
C HIS A 333 16.58 16.15 12.63
N PRO A 334 17.15 16.96 13.54
CA PRO A 334 18.09 17.99 13.15
C PRO A 334 19.26 17.38 12.38
N VAL A 335 19.68 18.06 11.31
CA VAL A 335 20.88 17.75 10.52
C VAL A 335 21.77 19.00 10.43
N GLY A 336 23.06 18.84 10.12
CA GLY A 336 23.97 19.96 9.84
C GLY A 336 24.99 20.26 10.94
N HIS A 337 25.02 19.48 12.01
CA HIS A 337 25.86 19.74 13.18
C HIS A 337 27.35 19.40 12.94
N ALA A 338 27.64 18.49 12.00
CA ALA A 338 29.00 18.01 11.71
C ALA A 338 29.66 18.63 10.47
N ASN A 339 29.21 19.78 9.99
CA ASN A 339 29.62 20.37 8.71
C ASN A 339 29.30 19.48 7.50
N GLY A 340 28.23 18.69 7.57
CA GLY A 340 27.73 17.89 6.46
C GLY A 340 27.43 18.76 5.24
N THR A 341 27.65 18.21 4.04
CA THR A 341 27.26 18.87 2.79
C THR A 341 25.92 18.33 2.30
N TYR A 342 25.01 19.19 1.83
CA TYR A 342 23.69 18.78 1.33
C TYR A 342 23.50 19.36 -0.07
N ASN A 343 23.04 18.55 -1.01
CA ASN A 343 22.67 19.02 -2.33
C ASN A 343 21.35 18.38 -2.76
N ALA A 344 20.30 19.21 -2.80
CA ALA A 344 18.96 18.79 -3.22
C ALA A 344 18.55 19.64 -4.42
N VAL A 345 18.26 18.98 -5.53
CA VAL A 345 17.77 19.61 -6.75
C VAL A 345 16.31 19.24 -6.90
N TYR A 346 15.40 20.20 -6.77
CA TYR A 346 13.98 19.93 -7.00
C TYR A 346 13.74 19.41 -8.42
N ASP A 347 13.09 18.25 -8.52
CA ASP A 347 12.72 17.61 -9.79
C ASP A 347 11.27 17.16 -9.74
N ALA A 348 10.40 17.95 -10.39
CA ALA A 348 8.96 17.69 -10.42
C ALA A 348 8.60 16.41 -11.19
N ASP A 349 9.37 16.06 -12.22
CA ASP A 349 9.10 14.90 -13.05
C ASP A 349 9.39 13.61 -12.25
N VAL A 350 10.45 13.62 -11.43
CA VAL A 350 10.76 12.52 -10.51
C VAL A 350 9.67 12.34 -9.45
N LEU A 351 9.16 13.42 -8.85
CA LEU A 351 8.08 13.33 -7.86
C LEU A 351 6.76 12.85 -8.49
N SER A 352 6.41 13.38 -9.66
CA SER A 352 5.26 12.90 -10.44
C SER A 352 5.39 11.42 -10.80
N SER A 353 6.59 10.97 -11.16
CA SER A 353 6.87 9.55 -11.42
C SER A 353 6.63 8.69 -10.17
N ILE A 354 7.03 9.14 -8.98
CA ILE A 354 6.75 8.41 -7.72
C ILE A 354 5.24 8.27 -7.46
N GLU A 355 4.46 9.33 -7.68
CA GLU A 355 3.00 9.31 -7.47
C GLU A 355 2.28 8.34 -8.41
N GLU A 356 2.71 8.28 -9.67
CA GLU A 356 2.03 7.51 -10.70
C GLU A 356 2.47 6.04 -10.76
N HIS A 357 3.72 5.75 -10.36
CA HIS A 357 4.37 4.46 -10.57
C HIS A 357 3.84 3.34 -9.66
N ASP A 358 3.57 2.17 -10.22
CA ASP A 358 2.92 1.05 -9.52
C ASP A 358 3.71 0.53 -8.31
N ALA A 359 5.04 0.59 -8.35
CA ALA A 359 5.91 0.20 -7.21
C ALA A 359 5.60 0.96 -5.90
N PHE A 360 4.97 2.14 -5.98
CA PHE A 360 4.59 2.93 -4.81
C PHE A 360 3.14 2.76 -4.40
N ARG A 361 2.35 1.98 -5.16
CA ARG A 361 0.95 1.72 -4.83
C ARG A 361 0.84 0.57 -3.83
N ARG A 362 -0.12 0.68 -2.92
CA ARG A 362 -0.46 -0.32 -1.91
C ARG A 362 -1.95 -0.63 -1.98
N VAL A 363 -2.31 -1.84 -1.57
CA VAL A 363 -3.69 -2.33 -1.57
C VAL A 363 -4.20 -2.38 -0.13
N GLY A 364 -5.26 -1.65 0.15
CA GLY A 364 -6.03 -1.75 1.39
C GLY A 364 -7.39 -2.39 1.14
N ARG A 365 -7.87 -3.24 2.05
CA ARG A 365 -9.26 -3.71 2.01
C ARG A 365 -10.16 -2.64 2.59
N ILE A 366 -11.34 -2.40 1.99
CA ILE A 366 -12.29 -1.41 2.52
C ILE A 366 -13.19 -2.11 3.57
N PRO A 367 -13.10 -1.75 4.86
CA PRO A 367 -13.92 -2.38 5.89
C PRO A 367 -15.42 -2.18 5.63
N GLY A 368 -16.20 -3.25 5.81
CA GLY A 368 -17.65 -3.22 5.59
C GLY A 368 -18.09 -3.26 4.12
N SER A 369 -17.16 -3.35 3.17
CA SER A 369 -17.47 -3.53 1.74
C SER A 369 -17.78 -4.97 1.35
N TRP A 370 -17.41 -5.94 2.19
CA TRP A 370 -17.66 -7.37 1.96
C TRP A 370 -19.15 -7.70 2.00
N ARG A 371 -19.64 -8.45 1.03
CA ARG A 371 -21.03 -8.89 0.88
C ARG A 371 -21.13 -10.26 0.22
N ASP A 372 -22.12 -11.05 0.63
CA ASP A 372 -22.56 -12.30 0.00
C ASP A 372 -24.02 -12.12 -0.48
N PHE A 373 -24.39 -12.76 -1.59
CA PHE A 373 -25.64 -12.52 -2.33
C PHE A 373 -26.58 -13.73 -2.39
#